data_AF-A0A1Q4BBC4-F1
#
_entry.id   AF-A0A1Q4BBC4-F1
#
_cell.length_a   1.000
_cell.length_b   1.000
_cell.length_c   1.000
_cell.angle_alpha   90.00
_cell.angle_beta   90.00
_cell.angle_gamma   90.00
#
_symmetry.space_group_name_H-M   'P 1'
#
loop_
_entity.id
_entity.type
_entity.pdbx_description
1 polymer ?
#
loop_
_entity_poly.entity_id
_entity_poly.type
_entity_poly.pdbx_seq_one_letter_code
_entity_poly.pdbx_strand_id
1 'polypeptide(L)'
;MNKSDSIFLSGRIIYKNYQKYIDDIFSIFITLQDPYYELAERLIILKSLNQQKQSFLGERDKMVFAPVVRYLENMQLDDPKSVKRGILAMPSKILMVLANPVIRQLTTSSYDEMPSGLPIATALDMLSLCDVIGFRHDMESFQRAAFLHAGGGGMNTNLPPPFLMVNRLGDLLKETGVADTFLEKDIELYQHVLAAAQVS
;
A
#
# COMPACT_ATOMS: atom_id res chain seq x y z
N MET A 1 -9.48 -21.81 27.89
CA MET A 1 -9.03 -21.11 26.66
C MET A 1 -10.07 -20.04 26.35
N ASN A 2 -9.67 -18.78 26.22
CA ASN A 2 -10.58 -17.69 25.84
C ASN A 2 -11.25 -18.06 24.50
N LYS A 3 -12.57 -18.24 24.51
CA LYS A 3 -13.40 -18.28 23.31
C LYS A 3 -13.57 -16.83 22.85
N SER A 4 -12.76 -16.40 21.90
CA SER A 4 -13.08 -15.21 21.12
C SER A 4 -14.00 -15.65 20.00
N ASP A 5 -15.21 -15.08 19.92
CA ASP A 5 -16.20 -15.43 18.89
C ASP A 5 -15.83 -14.91 17.49
N SER A 6 -14.83 -14.03 17.39
CA SER A 6 -14.23 -13.57 16.14
C SER A 6 -12.78 -13.12 16.33
N ILE A 7 -12.00 -13.13 15.25
CA ILE A 7 -10.62 -12.64 15.20
C ILE A 7 -10.49 -11.70 14.02
N PHE A 8 -9.92 -10.52 14.25
CA PHE A 8 -9.57 -9.56 13.21
C PHE A 8 -8.05 -9.41 13.12
N LEU A 9 -7.49 -9.59 11.92
CA LEU A 9 -6.09 -9.35 11.62
C LEU A 9 -5.97 -8.22 10.59
N SER A 10 -5.05 -7.29 10.83
CA SER A 10 -4.74 -6.21 9.90
C SER A 10 -3.25 -5.91 9.93
N GLY A 11 -2.70 -5.53 8.78
CA GLY A 11 -1.32 -5.11 8.64
C GLY A 11 -0.75 -5.44 7.27
N ARG A 12 0.58 -5.32 7.16
CA ARG A 12 1.34 -5.81 6.01
C ARG A 12 1.45 -7.32 6.15
N ILE A 13 0.58 -8.05 5.46
CA ILE A 13 0.55 -9.52 5.45
C ILE A 13 1.06 -9.97 4.08
N ILE A 14 2.12 -10.77 4.06
CA ILE A 14 2.58 -11.45 2.84
C ILE A 14 1.63 -12.62 2.59
N TYR A 15 0.59 -12.41 1.78
CA TYR A 15 -0.52 -13.35 1.66
C TYR A 15 -0.06 -14.76 1.30
N LYS A 16 0.88 -14.89 0.35
CA LYS A 16 1.45 -16.17 -0.09
C LYS A 16 1.97 -17.05 1.06
N ASN A 17 2.51 -16.44 2.12
CA ASN A 17 3.04 -17.20 3.27
C ASN A 17 1.93 -17.76 4.18
N TYR A 18 0.74 -17.18 4.11
CA TYR A 18 -0.39 -17.50 4.98
C TYR A 18 -1.58 -18.09 4.25
N GLN A 19 -1.54 -18.17 2.91
CA GLN A 19 -2.64 -18.62 2.05
C GLN A 19 -3.33 -19.88 2.60
N LYS A 20 -2.57 -20.97 2.84
CA LYS A 20 -3.10 -22.23 3.40
C LYS A 20 -3.77 -22.15 4.79
N TYR A 21 -3.62 -21.05 5.51
CA TYR A 21 -4.20 -20.80 6.83
C TYR A 21 -5.33 -19.77 6.81
N ILE A 22 -5.43 -19.01 5.72
CA ILE A 22 -6.42 -17.95 5.54
C ILE A 22 -7.58 -18.49 4.70
N ASP A 23 -7.25 -19.22 3.64
CA ASP A 23 -8.23 -19.80 2.71
C ASP A 23 -9.25 -20.64 3.49
N ASP A 24 -10.53 -20.45 3.15
CA ASP A 24 -11.71 -21.09 3.75
C ASP A 24 -12.02 -20.75 5.23
N ILE A 25 -11.19 -19.96 5.92
CA ILE A 25 -11.37 -19.62 7.34
C ILE A 25 -11.68 -18.13 7.55
N PHE A 26 -11.03 -17.25 6.79
CA PHE A 26 -11.17 -15.81 6.93
C PHE A 26 -11.85 -15.21 5.71
N SER A 27 -12.73 -14.24 5.95
CA SER A 27 -13.08 -13.29 4.90
C SER A 27 -11.94 -12.29 4.70
N ILE A 28 -11.59 -12.05 3.44
CA ILE A 28 -10.47 -11.21 3.05
C ILE A 28 -11.02 -9.90 2.49
N PHE A 29 -10.65 -8.80 3.15
CA PHE A 29 -10.98 -7.46 2.71
C PHE A 29 -9.71 -6.70 2.39
N ILE A 30 -9.67 -6.01 1.25
CA ILE A 30 -8.52 -5.23 0.83
C ILE A 30 -8.96 -3.87 0.27
N THR A 31 -8.17 -2.84 0.58
CA THR A 31 -8.31 -1.52 -0.02
C THR A 31 -7.09 -1.21 -0.86
N LEU A 32 -7.31 -0.79 -2.11
CA LEU A 32 -6.25 -0.32 -2.99
C LEU A 32 -6.18 1.20 -2.98
N GLN A 33 -4.97 1.74 -3.11
CA GLN A 33 -4.72 3.17 -3.24
C GLN A 33 -4.02 3.44 -4.57
N ASP A 34 -4.30 4.60 -5.17
CA ASP A 34 -3.55 5.05 -6.34
C ASP A 34 -2.04 5.04 -5.99
N PRO A 35 -1.18 4.38 -6.79
CA PRO A 35 0.21 4.14 -6.43
C PRO A 35 1.04 5.39 -6.16
N TYR A 36 0.69 6.53 -6.77
CA TYR A 36 1.37 7.80 -6.51
C TYR A 36 1.08 8.32 -5.10
N TYR A 37 -0.16 8.16 -4.63
CA TYR A 37 -0.56 8.57 -3.29
C TYR A 37 -0.06 7.59 -2.22
N GLU A 38 -0.02 6.29 -2.53
CA GLU A 38 0.62 5.27 -1.69
C GLU A 38 2.11 5.60 -1.48
N LEU A 39 2.82 5.94 -2.57
CA LEU A 39 4.22 6.37 -2.48
C LEU A 39 4.35 7.67 -1.67
N ALA A 40 3.48 8.66 -1.89
CA ALA A 40 3.50 9.92 -1.15
C ALA A 40 3.37 9.71 0.36
N GLU A 41 2.38 8.91 0.79
CA GLU A 41 2.20 8.56 2.20
C GLU A 41 3.42 7.83 2.77
N ARG A 42 3.97 6.88 2.01
CA ARG A 42 5.17 6.15 2.42
C ARG A 42 6.38 7.07 2.62
N LEU A 43 6.61 8.02 1.70
CA LEU A 43 7.70 9.00 1.81
C LEU A 43 7.53 9.90 3.05
N ILE A 44 6.31 10.38 3.32
CA ILE A 44 6.00 11.21 4.48
C ILE A 44 6.25 10.43 5.78
N ILE A 45 5.70 9.22 5.86
CA ILE A 45 5.87 8.33 7.00
C ILE A 45 7.36 8.04 7.24
N LEU A 46 8.08 7.58 6.23
CA LEU A 46 9.50 7.24 6.35
C LEU A 46 10.36 8.46 6.73
N LYS A 47 10.05 9.65 6.22
CA LYS A 47 10.74 10.88 6.62
C LYS A 47 10.48 11.23 8.09
N SER A 48 9.26 11.02 8.58
CA SER A 48 8.89 11.30 9.98
C SER A 48 9.56 10.34 10.99
N LEU A 49 9.95 9.13 10.57
CA LEU A 49 10.63 8.16 11.43
C LEU A 49 11.98 8.66 11.95
N ASN A 50 12.65 9.58 11.25
CA ASN A 50 13.87 10.23 11.74
C ASN A 50 13.61 11.16 12.93
N GLN A 51 12.37 11.64 13.09
CA GLN A 51 12.02 12.67 14.07
C GLN A 51 11.36 12.08 15.32
N GLN A 52 10.95 10.81 15.28
CA GLN A 52 10.22 10.17 16.38
C GLN A 52 11.12 9.25 17.21
N LYS A 53 11.02 9.37 18.54
CA LYS A 53 11.74 8.52 19.51
C LYS A 53 11.23 7.08 19.56
N GLN A 54 10.01 6.83 19.10
CA GLN A 54 9.40 5.51 19.03
C GLN A 54 9.07 5.20 17.56
N SER A 55 9.61 4.11 17.05
CA SER A 55 9.30 3.61 15.71
C SER A 55 8.31 2.46 15.84
N PHE A 56 7.21 2.54 15.09
CA PHE A 56 6.22 1.47 14.97
C PHE A 56 6.65 0.37 13.98
N LEU A 57 7.80 0.51 13.33
CA LEU A 57 8.33 -0.52 12.44
C LEU A 57 8.92 -1.67 13.26
N GLY A 58 8.68 -2.91 12.82
CA GLY A 58 9.43 -4.06 13.31
C GLY A 58 10.91 -3.97 12.92
N GLU A 59 11.77 -4.71 13.61
CA GLU A 59 13.24 -4.67 13.39
C GLU A 59 13.64 -4.93 11.94
N ARG A 60 12.95 -5.86 11.25
CA ARG A 60 13.19 -6.13 9.83
C ARG A 60 12.87 -4.93 8.94
N ASP A 61 11.73 -4.29 9.15
CA ASP A 61 11.34 -3.11 8.38
C ASP A 61 12.29 -1.94 8.64
N LYS A 62 12.76 -1.75 9.89
CA LYS A 62 13.79 -0.75 10.19
C LYS A 62 15.05 -0.97 9.37
N MET A 63 15.54 -2.22 9.28
CA MET A 63 16.73 -2.53 8.50
C MET A 63 16.52 -2.28 7.00
N VAL A 64 15.38 -2.70 6.44
CA VAL A 64 15.04 -2.55 5.03
C VAL A 64 14.88 -1.08 4.64
N PHE A 65 14.18 -0.27 5.45
CA PHE A 65 13.91 1.13 5.13
C PHE A 65 14.99 2.11 5.62
N ALA A 66 15.95 1.71 6.46
CA ALA A 66 17.00 2.60 6.95
C ALA A 66 17.76 3.38 5.85
N PRO A 67 18.11 2.80 4.69
CA PRO A 67 18.72 3.55 3.60
C PRO A 67 17.79 4.63 3.02
N VAL A 68 16.49 4.33 2.88
CA VAL A 68 15.48 5.29 2.40
C VAL A 68 15.33 6.42 3.41
N VAL A 69 15.16 6.07 4.67
CA VAL A 69 15.00 7.03 5.79
C VAL A 69 16.17 8.01 5.83
N ARG A 70 17.42 7.52 5.74
CA ARG A 70 18.62 8.37 5.67
C ARG A 70 18.66 9.25 4.42
N TYR A 71 18.27 8.71 3.26
CA TYR A 71 18.22 9.49 2.02
C TYR A 71 17.20 10.65 2.11
N LEU A 72 16.05 10.39 2.73
CA LEU A 72 14.97 11.37 2.86
C LEU A 72 15.25 12.48 3.88
N GLU A 73 16.28 12.39 4.73
CA GLU A 73 16.61 13.42 5.74
C GLU A 73 16.68 14.82 5.11
N ASN A 74 17.42 14.93 4.01
CA ASN A 74 17.70 16.20 3.34
C ASN A 74 16.72 16.57 2.22
N MET A 75 15.75 15.70 1.92
CA MET A 75 14.77 15.91 0.86
C MET A 75 13.57 16.73 1.38
N GLN A 76 13.25 17.85 0.74
CA GLN A 76 12.11 18.69 1.11
C GLN A 76 10.86 18.19 0.38
N LEU A 77 9.96 17.51 1.09
CA LEU A 77 8.77 16.90 0.48
C LEU A 77 7.67 17.92 0.11
N ASP A 78 7.81 19.15 0.58
CA ASP A 78 6.94 20.30 0.28
C ASP A 78 7.46 21.17 -0.88
N ASP A 79 8.69 20.93 -1.38
CA ASP A 79 9.24 21.58 -2.57
C ASP A 79 9.22 20.64 -3.78
N PRO A 80 8.38 20.92 -4.80
CA PRO A 80 8.32 20.13 -6.03
C PRO A 80 9.67 19.90 -6.72
N LYS A 81 10.55 20.91 -6.72
CA LYS A 81 11.88 20.80 -7.35
C LYS A 81 12.80 19.89 -6.55
N SER A 82 12.73 19.94 -5.23
CA SER A 82 13.43 19.03 -4.33
C SER A 82 12.94 17.60 -4.53
N VAL A 83 11.62 17.38 -4.58
CA VAL A 83 11.03 16.06 -4.80
C VAL A 83 11.48 15.44 -6.11
N LYS A 84 11.30 16.16 -7.23
CA LYS A 84 11.68 15.67 -8.56
C LYS A 84 13.16 15.33 -8.64
N ARG A 85 14.04 16.22 -8.16
CA ARG A 85 15.49 15.97 -8.17
C ARG A 85 15.88 14.82 -7.25
N GLY A 86 15.28 14.75 -6.06
CA GLY A 86 15.55 13.70 -5.08
C GLY A 86 15.20 12.31 -5.60
N ILE A 87 14.05 12.16 -6.26
CA ILE A 87 13.66 10.86 -6.84
C ILE A 87 14.58 10.48 -8.00
N LEU A 88 14.85 11.40 -8.93
CA LEU A 88 15.71 11.14 -10.09
C LEU A 88 17.16 10.84 -9.70
N ALA A 89 17.65 11.44 -8.61
CA ALA A 89 19.00 11.20 -8.08
C ALA A 89 19.06 10.05 -7.07
N MET A 90 17.95 9.37 -6.78
CA MET A 90 17.92 8.30 -5.80
C MET A 90 18.68 7.08 -6.33
N PRO A 91 19.67 6.55 -5.58
CA PRO A 91 20.38 5.34 -5.98
C PRO A 91 19.41 4.19 -6.24
N SER A 92 19.63 3.45 -7.34
CA SER A 92 18.76 2.34 -7.75
C SER A 92 18.45 1.35 -6.62
N LYS A 93 19.44 1.01 -5.77
CA LYS A 93 19.24 0.13 -4.61
C LYS A 93 18.25 0.67 -3.57
N ILE A 94 18.20 1.98 -3.35
CA ILE A 94 17.26 2.63 -2.43
C ILE A 94 15.89 2.67 -3.07
N LEU A 95 15.83 3.03 -4.35
CA LEU A 95 14.61 3.13 -5.13
C LEU A 95 13.90 1.78 -5.26
N MET A 96 14.66 0.67 -5.38
CA MET A 96 14.11 -0.68 -5.35
C MET A 96 13.33 -1.00 -4.06
N VAL A 97 13.70 -0.44 -2.92
CA VAL A 97 12.96 -0.63 -1.64
C VAL A 97 11.55 -0.03 -1.70
N LEU A 98 11.36 1.00 -2.52
CA LEU A 98 10.07 1.68 -2.74
C LEU A 98 9.30 1.15 -3.94
N ALA A 99 9.89 0.26 -4.73
CA ALA A 99 9.33 -0.18 -6.00
C ALA A 99 8.22 -1.21 -5.83
N ASN A 100 7.10 -0.98 -6.51
CA ASN A 100 5.92 -1.85 -6.61
C ASN A 100 5.49 -2.51 -5.28
N PRO A 101 5.27 -1.73 -4.20
CA PRO A 101 4.94 -2.28 -2.89
C PRO A 101 3.70 -3.17 -2.86
N VAL A 102 2.65 -2.86 -3.64
CA VAL A 102 1.41 -3.63 -3.64
C VAL A 102 1.64 -4.98 -4.31
N ILE A 103 2.23 -4.97 -5.51
CA ILE A 103 2.59 -6.21 -6.22
C ILE A 103 3.50 -7.08 -5.36
N ARG A 104 4.49 -6.52 -4.66
CA ARG A 104 5.32 -7.31 -3.74
C ARG A 104 4.47 -7.96 -2.66
N GLN A 105 3.64 -7.18 -1.98
CA GLN A 105 2.80 -7.70 -0.89
C GLN A 105 1.89 -8.85 -1.32
N LEU A 106 1.37 -8.80 -2.56
CA LEU A 106 0.45 -9.80 -3.08
C LEU A 106 1.14 -11.04 -3.69
N THR A 107 2.36 -10.88 -4.24
CA THR A 107 2.96 -11.92 -5.09
C THR A 107 4.22 -12.57 -4.54
N THR A 108 4.95 -11.90 -3.64
CA THR A 108 6.24 -12.39 -3.14
C THR A 108 6.08 -13.17 -1.85
N SER A 109 7.14 -13.88 -1.44
CA SER A 109 7.20 -14.63 -0.19
C SER A 109 8.02 -13.87 0.88
N SER A 110 8.71 -12.80 0.47
CA SER A 110 9.40 -11.87 1.36
C SER A 110 9.37 -10.44 0.82
N TYR A 111 9.50 -9.44 1.70
CA TYR A 111 9.46 -8.02 1.32
C TYR A 111 10.70 -7.52 0.57
N ASP A 112 11.82 -8.22 0.69
CA ASP A 112 13.07 -7.99 -0.02
C ASP A 112 13.15 -8.71 -1.37
N GLU A 113 12.24 -9.66 -1.63
CA GLU A 113 12.14 -10.38 -2.90
C GLU A 113 11.54 -9.48 -4.00
N MET A 114 12.15 -9.50 -5.19
CA MET A 114 11.59 -8.84 -6.38
C MET A 114 10.46 -9.70 -6.97
N PRO A 115 9.34 -9.11 -7.40
CA PRO A 115 8.33 -9.84 -8.16
C PRO A 115 8.94 -10.45 -9.44
N SER A 116 8.61 -11.71 -9.73
CA SER A 116 9.11 -12.44 -10.91
C SER A 116 7.97 -13.15 -11.65
N GLY A 117 8.19 -13.56 -12.90
CA GLY A 117 7.18 -14.23 -13.72
C GLY A 117 6.10 -13.29 -14.24
N LEU A 118 4.82 -13.59 -13.93
CA LEU A 118 3.63 -12.83 -14.34
C LEU A 118 2.99 -12.12 -13.12
N PRO A 119 3.65 -11.11 -12.53
CA PRO A 119 3.24 -10.56 -11.24
C PRO A 119 1.85 -9.92 -11.26
N ILE A 120 1.43 -9.31 -12.38
CA ILE A 120 0.09 -8.71 -12.51
C ILE A 120 -0.99 -9.79 -12.45
N ALA A 121 -0.84 -10.85 -13.24
CA ALA A 121 -1.79 -11.97 -13.24
C ALA A 121 -1.87 -12.62 -11.85
N THR A 122 -0.73 -12.89 -11.21
CA THR A 122 -0.70 -13.44 -9.86
C THR A 122 -1.36 -12.53 -8.83
N ALA A 123 -1.18 -11.21 -8.94
CA ALA A 123 -1.85 -10.27 -8.05
C ALA A 123 -3.36 -10.23 -8.30
N LEU A 124 -3.82 -10.27 -9.55
CA LEU A 124 -5.24 -10.35 -9.90
C LEU A 124 -5.87 -11.66 -9.40
N ASP A 125 -5.17 -12.79 -9.53
CA ASP A 125 -5.60 -14.08 -8.99
C ASP A 125 -5.79 -13.98 -7.47
N MET A 126 -4.84 -13.37 -6.75
CA MET A 126 -4.99 -13.15 -5.31
C MET A 126 -6.18 -12.24 -4.99
N LEU A 127 -6.33 -11.12 -5.71
CA LEU A 127 -7.44 -10.20 -5.49
C LEU A 127 -8.79 -10.88 -5.76
N SER A 128 -8.87 -11.83 -6.69
CA SER A 128 -10.10 -12.60 -6.95
C SER A 128 -10.55 -13.47 -5.77
N LEU A 129 -9.64 -13.76 -4.82
CA LEU A 129 -9.95 -14.47 -3.59
C LEU A 129 -10.50 -13.54 -2.49
N CYS A 130 -10.47 -12.22 -2.70
CA CYS A 130 -10.99 -11.26 -1.73
C CYS A 130 -12.51 -11.16 -1.81
N ASP A 131 -13.17 -11.20 -0.66
CA ASP A 131 -14.62 -11.01 -0.54
C ASP A 131 -15.03 -9.57 -0.86
N VAL A 132 -14.21 -8.60 -0.43
CA VAL A 132 -14.44 -7.18 -0.72
C VAL A 132 -13.12 -6.51 -1.10
N ILE A 133 -13.13 -5.93 -2.30
CA ILE A 133 -12.08 -5.05 -2.80
C ILE A 133 -12.65 -3.63 -2.81
N GLY A 134 -11.96 -2.70 -2.17
CA GLY A 134 -12.32 -1.29 -2.16
C GLY A 134 -11.18 -0.38 -2.61
N PHE A 135 -11.49 0.90 -2.69
CA PHE A 135 -10.51 1.93 -3.01
C PHE A 135 -10.42 2.96 -1.89
N ARG A 136 -9.22 3.45 -1.61
CA ARG A 136 -9.01 4.41 -0.52
C ARG A 136 -9.65 5.78 -0.76
N HIS A 137 -9.91 6.13 -2.02
CA HIS A 137 -10.65 7.35 -2.35
C HIS A 137 -12.17 7.19 -2.17
N ASP A 138 -12.66 5.96 -2.00
CA ASP A 138 -14.07 5.62 -1.77
C ASP A 138 -14.23 4.65 -0.58
N MET A 139 -13.69 5.08 0.57
CA MET A 139 -13.73 4.29 1.79
C MET A 139 -15.14 4.09 2.34
N GLU A 140 -16.10 4.96 2.00
CA GLU A 140 -17.49 4.82 2.42
C GLU A 140 -18.12 3.58 1.76
N SER A 141 -17.97 3.43 0.43
CA SER A 141 -18.43 2.25 -0.29
C SER A 141 -17.75 0.98 0.20
N PHE A 142 -16.43 1.03 0.42
CA PHE A 142 -15.69 -0.11 0.97
C PHE A 142 -16.21 -0.53 2.35
N GLN A 143 -16.38 0.42 3.28
CA GLN A 143 -16.94 0.13 4.60
C GLN A 143 -18.33 -0.48 4.49
N ARG A 144 -19.17 0.04 3.59
CA ARG A 144 -20.53 -0.47 3.37
C ARG A 144 -20.50 -1.94 2.96
N ALA A 145 -19.70 -2.25 1.95
CA ALA A 145 -19.56 -3.61 1.44
C ALA A 145 -18.99 -4.55 2.51
N ALA A 146 -17.94 -4.14 3.21
CA ALA A 146 -17.34 -4.92 4.29
C ALA A 146 -18.33 -5.18 5.45
N PHE A 147 -19.12 -4.19 5.85
CA PHE A 147 -20.15 -4.34 6.89
C PHE A 147 -21.29 -5.28 6.47
N LEU A 148 -21.78 -5.13 5.23
CA LEU A 148 -22.81 -6.02 4.68
C LEU A 148 -22.32 -7.46 4.63
N HIS A 149 -21.07 -7.68 4.20
CA HIS A 149 -20.45 -9.01 4.18
C HIS A 149 -20.30 -9.61 5.58
N ALA A 150 -19.91 -8.81 6.56
CA ALA A 150 -19.77 -9.25 7.95
C ALA A 150 -21.10 -9.46 8.70
N GLY A 151 -22.26 -9.21 8.05
CA GLY A 151 -23.59 -9.37 8.66
C GLY A 151 -23.95 -8.29 9.69
N GLY A 152 -23.27 -7.14 9.67
CA GLY A 152 -23.49 -6.03 10.61
C GLY A 152 -24.66 -5.12 10.22
N GLY A 153 -25.43 -4.66 11.21
CA GLY A 153 -26.65 -3.84 11.02
C GLY A 153 -26.45 -2.31 11.12
N GLY A 154 -25.24 -1.78 11.10
CA GLY A 154 -25.02 -0.33 11.21
C GLY A 154 -23.58 0.11 10.91
N MET A 155 -23.44 1.25 10.25
CA MET A 155 -22.16 1.86 9.86
C MET A 155 -21.83 3.03 10.79
N ASN A 156 -20.59 3.10 11.28
CA ASN A 156 -20.04 4.33 11.87
C ASN A 156 -19.14 4.99 10.82
N THR A 157 -19.63 6.06 10.19
CA THR A 157 -19.03 6.74 9.02
C THR A 157 -17.92 7.74 9.37
N ASN A 158 -17.43 7.75 10.61
CA ASN A 158 -16.38 8.70 11.01
C ASN A 158 -15.02 8.28 10.43
N LEU A 159 -14.85 8.51 9.12
CA LEU A 159 -13.58 8.41 8.43
C LEU A 159 -12.74 9.65 8.77
N PRO A 160 -11.47 9.48 9.17
CA PRO A 160 -10.58 10.61 9.33
C PRO A 160 -10.42 11.34 7.99
N PRO A 161 -10.33 12.68 8.00
CA PRO A 161 -10.15 13.44 6.78
C PRO A 161 -8.83 13.05 6.10
N PRO A 162 -8.78 13.06 4.75
CA PRO A 162 -7.56 12.75 4.02
C PRO A 162 -6.44 13.73 4.38
N PHE A 163 -5.22 13.21 4.49
CA PHE A 163 -4.06 14.01 4.88
C PHE A 163 -3.62 14.90 3.70
N LEU A 164 -3.85 16.21 3.79
CA LEU A 164 -3.64 17.15 2.67
C LEU A 164 -2.24 17.09 2.05
N MET A 165 -1.22 16.79 2.86
CA MET A 165 0.15 16.66 2.39
C MET A 165 0.34 15.42 1.49
N VAL A 166 -0.36 14.31 1.76
CA VAL A 166 -0.36 13.11 0.91
C VAL A 166 -0.95 13.44 -0.45
N ASN A 167 -2.07 14.17 -0.49
CA ASN A 167 -2.71 14.54 -1.74
C ASN A 167 -1.80 15.40 -2.61
N ARG A 168 -1.24 16.48 -2.05
CA ARG A 168 -0.34 17.39 -2.78
C ARG A 168 0.88 16.67 -3.35
N LEU A 169 1.50 15.80 -2.55
CA LEU A 169 2.68 15.05 -2.99
C LEU A 169 2.29 13.96 -4.00
N GLY A 170 1.14 13.29 -3.82
CA GLY A 170 0.60 12.31 -4.77
C GLY A 170 0.32 12.93 -6.14
N ASP A 171 -0.36 14.09 -6.16
CA ASP A 171 -0.63 14.86 -7.38
C ASP A 171 0.67 15.22 -8.10
N LEU A 172 1.65 15.74 -7.37
CA LEU A 172 2.96 16.07 -7.92
C LEU A 172 3.68 14.85 -8.54
N LEU A 173 3.68 13.71 -7.84
CA LEU A 173 4.31 12.49 -8.33
C LEU A 173 3.65 11.99 -9.61
N LYS A 174 2.32 12.05 -9.67
CA LYS A 174 1.50 11.67 -10.82
C LYS A 174 1.72 12.61 -12.01
N GLU A 175 1.72 13.92 -11.80
CA GLU A 175 1.92 14.92 -12.85
C GLU A 175 3.32 14.88 -13.46
N THR A 176 4.33 14.59 -12.64
CA THR A 176 5.73 14.63 -13.08
C THR A 176 6.23 13.32 -13.69
N GLY A 177 5.53 12.20 -13.46
CA GLY A 177 5.89 10.88 -13.98
C GLY A 177 7.22 10.33 -13.46
N VAL A 178 7.82 10.96 -12.44
CA VAL A 178 9.16 10.59 -11.94
C VAL A 178 9.20 9.23 -11.26
N ALA A 179 8.02 8.71 -10.88
CA ALA A 179 7.87 7.44 -10.19
C ALA A 179 7.43 6.28 -11.12
N ASP A 180 7.05 6.58 -12.36
CA ASP A 180 6.40 5.63 -13.27
C ASP A 180 7.22 4.36 -13.44
N THR A 181 8.52 4.50 -13.71
CA THR A 181 9.39 3.36 -14.00
C THR A 181 9.47 2.35 -12.87
N PHE A 182 9.38 2.78 -11.61
CA PHE A 182 9.51 1.88 -10.46
C PHE A 182 8.19 1.52 -9.78
N LEU A 183 7.11 2.20 -10.15
CA LEU A 183 5.74 1.87 -9.76
C LEU A 183 4.93 1.20 -10.87
N GLU A 184 5.53 1.00 -12.04
CA GLU A 184 4.90 0.50 -13.27
C GLU A 184 3.86 -0.60 -13.03
N LYS A 185 4.21 -1.62 -12.24
CA LYS A 185 3.35 -2.80 -12.03
C LYS A 185 2.21 -2.51 -11.07
N ASP A 186 2.44 -1.67 -10.07
CA ASP A 186 1.37 -1.21 -9.18
C ASP A 186 0.39 -0.29 -9.94
N ILE A 187 0.90 0.54 -10.86
CA ILE A 187 0.08 1.39 -11.74
C ILE A 187 -0.79 0.52 -12.65
N GLU A 188 -0.20 -0.45 -13.33
CA GLU A 188 -0.90 -1.40 -14.20
C GLU A 188 -1.97 -2.16 -13.43
N LEU A 189 -1.63 -2.75 -12.27
CA LEU A 189 -2.59 -3.46 -11.42
C LEU A 189 -3.74 -2.56 -10.99
N TYR A 190 -3.45 -1.35 -10.50
CA TYR A 190 -4.48 -0.43 -10.02
C TYR A 190 -5.45 -0.05 -11.14
N GLN A 191 -4.95 0.19 -12.36
CA GLN A 191 -5.78 0.50 -13.52
C GLN A 191 -6.68 -0.68 -13.92
N HIS A 192 -6.18 -1.92 -13.90
CA HIS A 192 -7.00 -3.10 -14.18
C HIS A 192 -8.14 -3.25 -13.18
N VAL A 193 -7.85 -3.11 -11.88
CA VAL A 193 -8.87 -3.26 -10.83
C VAL A 193 -9.88 -2.11 -10.88
N LEU A 194 -9.42 -0.88 -11.13
CA LEU A 194 -10.30 0.28 -11.28
C LEU A 194 -11.24 0.14 -12.47
N ALA A 195 -10.74 -0.34 -13.61
CA ALA A 195 -11.56 -0.57 -14.79
C ALA A 195 -12.64 -1.65 -14.55
N ALA A 196 -12.29 -2.74 -13.86
CA ALA A 196 -13.23 -3.81 -13.51
C ALA A 196 -14.36 -3.30 -12.57
N ALA A 197 -14.01 -2.44 -11.62
CA ALA A 197 -14.96 -1.86 -10.67
C ALA A 197 -15.96 -0.88 -11.32
N GLN A 198 -15.61 -0.25 -12.44
CA GLN A 198 -16.52 0.66 -13.17
C GLN A 198 -17.54 -0.07 -14.05
N VAL A 199 -17.32 -1.36 -14.32
CA VAL A 199 -18.20 -2.20 -15.16
C VAL A 199 -19.20 -2.99 -14.30
N SER A 200 -19.01 -3.01 -12.98
CA SER A 200 -19.83 -3.72 -11.98
C SER A 200 -20.87 -2.81 -11.35
#